data_AF-A0A6J7ENT1-F1
#
_entry.id   AF-A0A6J7ENT1-F1
#
_cell.length_a   1.000
_cell.length_b   1.000
_cell.length_c   1.000
_cell.angle_alpha   90.00
_cell.angle_beta   90.00
_cell.angle_gamma   90.00
#
_symmetry.space_group_name_H-M   'P 1'
#
loop_
_entity.id
_entity.type
_entity.pdbx_description
1 polymer ?
#
loop_
_entity_poly.entity_id
_entity_poly.type
_entity_poly.pdbx_seq_one_letter_code
_entity_poly.pdbx_strand_id
1 'polypeptide(L)' 'MNQALKTQAEEHGAEFVDTEALSVGHDVCAAVDQRYFEGVIPENPAAPLHPTAAGMAAIGDEIASIARSE' A
#
# COMPACT_ATOMS: atom_id res chain seq x y z
N MET A 1 -10.65 -8.49 -1.98
CA MET A 1 -9.53 -9.24 -1.38
C MET A 1 -9.24 -8.76 0.03
N ASN A 2 -9.06 -7.45 0.25
CA ASN A 2 -8.68 -6.88 1.56
C ASN A 2 -9.56 -7.34 2.73
N GLN A 3 -10.89 -7.32 2.57
CA GLN A 3 -11.79 -7.83 3.61
C GLN A 3 -11.53 -9.32 3.95
N ALA A 4 -11.28 -10.16 2.96
CA ALA A 4 -10.97 -11.57 3.20
C ALA A 4 -9.64 -11.74 3.93
N LEU A 5 -8.61 -10.97 3.58
CA LEU A 5 -7.31 -10.98 4.28
C LEU A 5 -7.45 -10.50 5.72
N LYS A 6 -8.20 -9.42 5.95
CA LYS A 6 -8.50 -8.88 7.27
C LYS A 6 -9.20 -9.92 8.14
N THR A 7 -10.26 -10.54 7.63
CA THR A 7 -10.98 -11.61 8.34
C THR A 7 -10.05 -12.75 8.73
N GLN A 8 -9.21 -13.23 7.82
CA GLN A 8 -8.26 -14.31 8.12
C GLN A 8 -7.20 -13.90 9.17
N ALA A 9 -6.71 -12.67 9.14
CA ALA A 9 -5.77 -12.19 10.15
C ALA A 9 -6.42 -12.19 11.55
N GLU A 10 -7.61 -11.58 11.66
CA GLU A 10 -8.37 -11.48 12.91
C GLU A 10 -8.73 -12.86 13.49
N GLU A 11 -9.19 -13.79 12.65
CA GLU A 11 -9.56 -15.16 13.06
C GLU A 11 -8.36 -15.97 13.61
N HIS A 12 -7.14 -15.61 13.20
CA HIS A 12 -5.91 -16.32 13.56
C HIS A 12 -5.00 -15.53 14.50
N GLY A 13 -5.48 -14.41 15.07
CA GLY A 13 -4.72 -13.61 16.03
C GLY A 13 -3.53 -12.86 15.43
N ALA A 14 -3.58 -12.57 14.14
CA ALA A 14 -2.62 -11.69 13.46
C ALA A 14 -3.20 -10.28 13.30
N GLU A 15 -2.31 -9.28 13.29
CA GLU A 15 -2.70 -7.91 12.96
C GLU A 15 -2.78 -7.72 11.44
N PHE A 16 -3.83 -7.06 10.96
CA PHE A 16 -3.98 -6.67 9.57
C PHE A 16 -3.68 -5.18 9.40
N VAL A 17 -2.62 -4.86 8.65
CA VAL A 17 -2.28 -3.47 8.29
C VAL A 17 -2.95 -3.12 6.97
N ASP A 18 -3.94 -2.22 7.01
CA ASP A 18 -4.66 -1.77 5.82
C ASP A 18 -3.87 -0.73 5.01
N THR A 19 -3.19 -1.20 3.98
CA THR A 19 -2.42 -0.34 3.06
C THR A 19 -3.29 0.31 1.96
N GLU A 20 -4.55 -0.11 1.78
CA GLU A 20 -5.45 0.48 0.79
C GLU A 20 -5.78 1.93 1.17
N ALA A 21 -6.05 2.17 2.44
CA ALA A 21 -6.38 3.50 2.96
C ALA A 21 -5.28 4.54 2.67
N LEU A 22 -4.00 4.12 2.71
CA LEU A 22 -2.85 4.98 2.38
C LEU A 22 -2.83 5.44 0.92
N SER A 23 -3.46 4.68 0.03
CA SER A 23 -3.44 4.92 -1.41
C SER A 23 -4.59 5.80 -1.92
N VAL A 24 -5.57 6.15 -1.07
CA VAL A 24 -6.71 6.98 -1.47
C VAL A 24 -6.22 8.36 -1.92
N GLY A 25 -6.50 8.72 -3.17
CA GLY A 25 -6.00 9.96 -3.80
C GLY A 25 -4.59 9.86 -4.38
N HIS A 26 -3.91 8.75 -4.14
CA HIS A 26 -2.60 8.38 -4.70
C HIS A 26 -2.68 7.09 -5.51
N ASP A 27 -3.86 6.70 -5.97
CA ASP A 27 -4.06 5.50 -6.78
C ASP A 27 -3.50 5.66 -8.20
N VAL A 28 -3.65 4.63 -9.03
CA VAL A 28 -3.13 4.59 -10.40
C VAL A 28 -3.65 5.72 -11.31
N CYS A 29 -4.81 6.32 -10.98
CA CYS A 29 -5.38 7.43 -11.75
C CYS A 29 -4.78 8.79 -11.36
N ALA A 30 -4.02 8.86 -10.26
CA ALA A 30 -3.35 10.08 -9.85
C ALA A 30 -2.24 10.45 -10.86
N ALA A 31 -1.86 11.74 -10.85
CA ALA A 31 -0.74 12.24 -11.64
C ALA A 31 0.53 11.42 -11.36
N VAL A 32 1.42 11.31 -12.36
CA VAL A 32 2.63 10.46 -12.31
C VAL A 32 3.48 10.72 -11.07
N ASP A 33 3.58 11.98 -10.68
CA ASP A 33 4.38 12.47 -9.56
C ASP A 33 3.67 12.37 -8.21
N GLN A 34 2.37 12.03 -8.21
CA GLN A 34 1.55 11.90 -7.00
C GLN A 34 1.14 10.44 -6.73
N ARG A 35 1.17 9.53 -7.70
CA ARG A 35 0.70 8.15 -7.52
C ARG A 35 1.64 7.30 -6.67
N TYR A 36 1.05 6.46 -5.81
CA TYR A 36 1.73 5.43 -5.02
C TYR A 36 1.81 4.10 -5.76
N PHE A 37 1.01 3.87 -6.81
CA PHE A 37 1.00 2.62 -7.58
C PHE A 37 1.14 2.92 -9.07
N GLU A 38 1.96 2.13 -9.76
CA GLU A 38 2.10 2.24 -11.21
C GLU A 38 0.92 1.66 -11.99
N GLY A 39 0.74 2.19 -13.19
CA GLY A 39 -0.15 1.61 -14.18
C GLY A 39 0.37 0.30 -14.77
N VAL A 40 -0.39 -0.24 -15.71
CA VAL A 40 0.05 -1.38 -16.53
C VAL A 40 1.27 -1.01 -17.37
N ILE A 41 1.36 0.25 -17.79
CA ILE A 41 2.54 0.83 -18.44
C ILE A 41 3.16 1.81 -17.42
N PRO A 42 4.28 1.44 -16.79
CA PRO A 42 4.91 2.26 -15.76
C PRO A 42 5.47 3.57 -16.30
N GLU A 43 5.40 4.63 -15.49
CA GLU A 43 6.05 5.92 -15.76
C GLU A 43 7.14 6.28 -14.73
N ASN A 44 7.11 5.67 -13.54
CA ASN A 44 8.23 5.66 -12.57
C ASN A 44 9.01 4.34 -12.64
N PRO A 45 10.24 4.26 -12.06
CA PRO A 45 11.03 3.02 -11.98
C PRO A 45 10.43 2.01 -10.99
N ALA A 46 9.32 1.39 -11.38
CA ALA A 46 8.65 0.32 -10.68
C ALA A 46 8.09 -0.70 -11.68
N ALA A 47 7.79 -1.91 -11.21
CA ALA A 47 7.14 -2.91 -12.05
C ALA A 47 5.67 -2.52 -12.34
N PRO A 48 5.08 -2.96 -13.46
CA PRO A 48 3.66 -2.76 -13.74
C PRO A 48 2.78 -3.13 -12.55
N LEU A 49 1.84 -2.25 -12.17
CA LEU A 49 0.90 -2.45 -11.06
C LEU A 49 1.54 -2.57 -9.66
N HIS A 50 2.83 -2.26 -9.52
CA HIS A 50 3.51 -2.27 -8.22
C HIS A 50 3.63 -0.85 -7.65
N PRO A 51 3.90 -0.71 -6.33
CA PRO A 51 4.10 0.60 -5.75
C PRO A 51 5.28 1.36 -6.37
N THR A 52 5.14 2.68 -6.48
CA THR A 52 6.25 3.60 -6.77
C THR A 52 7.19 3.68 -5.56
N ALA A 53 8.34 4.37 -5.71
CA ALA A 53 9.21 4.64 -4.57
C ALA A 53 8.49 5.41 -3.44
N ALA A 54 7.64 6.38 -3.81
CA ALA A 54 6.82 7.12 -2.85
C ALA A 54 5.78 6.21 -2.17
N GLY A 55 5.12 5.33 -2.93
CA GLY A 55 4.17 4.36 -2.39
C GLY A 55 4.83 3.37 -1.42
N MET A 56 6.00 2.83 -1.78
CA MET A 56 6.76 1.94 -0.88
C MET A 56 7.19 2.65 0.41
N ALA A 57 7.59 3.92 0.33
CA ALA A 57 7.96 4.69 1.51
C ALA A 57 6.75 4.89 2.44
N ALA A 58 5.60 5.30 1.90
CA ALA A 58 4.37 5.49 2.68
C ALA A 58 3.91 4.20 3.38
N ILE A 59 3.91 3.07 2.66
CA ILE A 59 3.58 1.76 3.23
C ILE A 59 4.60 1.35 4.31
N GLY A 60 5.89 1.53 4.04
CA GLY A 60 6.95 1.19 4.97
C GLY A 60 6.89 2.01 6.26
N ASP A 61 6.62 3.31 6.16
CA ASP A 61 6.50 4.20 7.31
C ASP A 61 5.31 3.81 8.21
N GLU A 62 4.16 3.47 7.62
CA GLU A 62 2.98 3.03 8.36
C GLU A 62 3.25 1.70 9.10
N ILE A 63 3.76 0.69 8.39
CA ILE A 63 4.11 -0.60 9.01
C ILE A 63 5.11 -0.42 10.14
N ALA A 64 6.13 0.41 9.94
CA ALA A 64 7.13 0.65 10.95
C ALA A 64 6.57 1.44 12.14
N SER A 65 5.58 2.31 11.93
CA SER A 65 4.87 3.01 13.01
C SER A 65 4.12 2.04 13.91
N ILE A 66 3.36 1.12 13.30
CA ILE A 66 2.59 0.09 14.00
C ILE A 66 3.52 -0.84 14.78
N ALA A 67 4.55 -1.40 14.12
CA ALA A 67 5.49 -2.32 14.75
C ALA A 67 6.33 -1.71 15.91
N ARG A 68 6.45 -0.38 15.96
CA ARG A 68 7.11 0.33 17.08
C ARG A 68 6.16 0.66 18.24
N SER A 69 4.86 0.50 18.03
CA SER A 69 3.81 0.82 19.01
C SER A 69 3.37 -0.39 19.84
N GLU A 70 3.83 -1.60 19.48
CA GLU A 70 3.74 -2.83 20.27
C GLU A 70 4.75 -2.85 21.43
#